data_AF-A0A2E1U7B6-F1
#
_entry.id   AF-A0A2E1U7B6-F1
#
_cell.length_a   1.000
_cell.length_b   1.000
_cell.length_c   1.000
_cell.angle_alpha   90.00
_cell.angle_beta   90.00
_cell.angle_gamma   90.00
#
_symmetry.space_group_name_H-M   'P 1'
#
loop_
_entity.id
_entity.type
_entity.pdbx_description
1 polymer ?
#
loop_
_entity_poly.entity_id
_entity_poly.type
_entity_poly.pdbx_seq_one_letter_code
_entity_poly.pdbx_strand_id
1 'polypeptide(L)'
;MEPTMTQLFLLAVLAQNGGLLLTEYNAVGSQKWLDNDGVAACEGPGGSGCSDGSDKFFARRMGNGGDWVEFVVTEDHVDLRGWTVQWAELGEDDADGTDVWYGNGGVPQGQFTFADAEVWSDLRIGTILTITDQGTDTGGLDTDLSYDPCSGDYWINANIYDSELFVAESNIATPVPDLLDVGNDDWMAQILDASGAVTAGLVGEGAPGYGGGGVNSREACRLEESPTNSSGIFSLYDDTDNSTFSVVNNWSDLFGCRVYADLEVLQAGLREEYGCACTPLALNEYNAVDEDAWLGGGDASGVDDDGDGVVDRVPSDTNFGRTLGNGGDWMEFVVLQDGVDLRGWTLHWSQDAPGEITYDAFGQPVARPRQSGVITFGDAAELVDLDAGTLLTLTEWTTAEGGLDTTLTADWINLNTFDTSVIFGTTRFLDGVEVPGHISGEWSVSNREFMVEIRDCFDAVVFTAAGEGSDRYAQGAVGSNDVCRLREDPSQNTTRSSAYDDADTSTFGGPNIWDTCGDGVFLTQDLSGIVAGDCENSTKSCESGNPLDLDGDGMVGFSDVLMVLANWGCAASCPEDVDFDGTVGFSDVLLLLASWG
;
A
#
# COMPACT_ATOMS: atom_id res chain seq x y z
N MET A 1 36.00 45.03 21.45
CA MET A 1 36.55 43.68 21.61
C MET A 1 35.42 42.77 21.20
N GLU A 2 35.38 42.44 19.91
CA GLU A 2 34.47 41.43 19.39
C GLU A 2 34.91 40.07 19.94
N PRO A 3 33.99 39.20 20.36
CA PRO A 3 34.34 37.83 20.66
C PRO A 3 34.60 37.14 19.33
N THR A 4 35.85 36.74 19.12
CA THR A 4 36.24 35.83 18.05
C THR A 4 35.48 34.52 18.24
N MET A 5 34.46 34.34 17.41
CA MET A 5 33.78 33.06 17.16
C MET A 5 34.88 32.05 16.81
N THR A 6 35.15 31.14 17.74
CA THR A 6 36.04 30.02 17.45
C THR A 6 35.16 29.04 16.69
N GLN A 7 35.08 29.20 15.37
CA GLN A 7 34.52 28.20 14.47
C GLN A 7 35.27 26.90 14.73
N LEU A 8 34.66 26.03 15.54
CA LEU A 8 34.98 24.62 15.55
C LEU A 8 34.45 24.11 14.21
N PHE A 9 35.24 24.28 13.15
CA PHE A 9 35.13 23.44 11.96
C PHE A 9 35.46 22.03 12.45
N LEU A 10 34.45 21.35 13.00
CA LEU A 10 34.46 19.91 13.07
C LEU A 10 34.68 19.47 11.63
N LEU A 11 35.79 18.78 11.40
CA LEU A 11 35.99 18.01 10.19
C LEU A 11 34.73 17.14 10.11
N ALA A 12 33.80 17.44 9.21
CA ALA A 12 32.71 16.54 8.88
C ALA A 12 33.41 15.29 8.33
N VAL A 13 33.69 14.35 9.22
CA VAL A 13 33.74 12.95 8.84
C VAL A 13 32.43 12.75 8.10
N LEU A 14 32.49 12.28 6.87
CA LEU A 14 31.32 11.82 6.12
C LEU A 14 30.60 10.83 7.04
N ALA A 15 29.64 11.31 7.83
CA ALA A 15 28.81 10.45 8.65
C ALA A 15 27.91 9.75 7.63
N GLN A 16 28.31 8.53 7.27
CA GLN A 16 27.40 7.55 6.72
C GLN A 16 26.25 7.41 7.72
N ASN A 17 25.00 7.34 7.25
CA ASN A 17 23.91 7.12 8.18
C ASN A 17 24.17 5.82 8.97
N GLY A 18 23.92 5.88 10.28
CA GLY A 18 24.27 4.77 11.18
C GLY A 18 23.20 3.69 11.28
N GLY A 19 22.25 3.64 10.34
CA GLY A 19 21.09 2.73 10.39
C GLY A 19 19.73 3.41 10.41
N LEU A 20 19.65 4.74 10.48
CA LEU A 20 18.39 5.50 10.36
C LEU A 20 18.63 6.74 9.48
N LEU A 21 17.73 6.98 8.52
CA LEU A 21 17.80 8.06 7.55
C LEU A 21 16.47 8.78 7.46
N LEU A 22 16.44 10.12 7.54
CA LEU A 22 15.23 10.90 7.26
C LEU A 22 14.90 10.79 5.77
N THR A 23 13.66 10.50 5.41
CA THR A 23 13.24 10.34 4.00
C THR A 23 12.19 11.35 3.59
N GLU A 24 11.33 11.80 4.49
CA GLU A 24 10.29 12.77 4.16
C GLU A 24 9.90 13.59 5.40
N TYR A 25 9.44 14.82 5.22
CA TYR A 25 8.82 15.60 6.28
C TYR A 25 7.74 16.54 5.72
N ASN A 26 6.71 16.81 6.52
CA ASN A 26 5.61 17.66 6.12
C ASN A 26 5.84 19.13 6.48
N ALA A 27 5.88 20.01 5.49
CA ALA A 27 5.93 21.46 5.70
C ALA A 27 4.57 22.14 5.42
N VAL A 28 3.49 21.37 5.23
CA VAL A 28 2.16 21.91 4.97
C VAL A 28 1.57 22.51 6.25
N GLY A 29 1.44 23.84 6.28
CA GLY A 29 0.88 24.53 7.44
C GLY A 29 -0.56 24.09 7.77
N SER A 30 -0.94 24.16 9.05
CA SER A 30 -2.23 23.65 9.58
C SER A 30 -3.52 24.21 8.95
N GLN A 31 -3.46 25.30 8.18
CA GLN A 31 -4.59 25.89 7.43
C GLN A 31 -4.37 25.86 5.90
N LYS A 32 -3.37 25.11 5.47
CA LYS A 32 -2.93 24.96 4.09
C LYS A 32 -3.23 23.54 3.61
N TRP A 33 -2.98 23.34 2.34
CA TRP A 33 -3.13 22.06 1.68
C TRP A 33 -1.91 21.87 0.80
N LEU A 34 -1.53 20.61 0.58
CA LEU A 34 -0.42 20.25 -0.31
C LEU A 34 -0.65 20.83 -1.73
N ASP A 35 0.38 21.28 -2.44
CA ASP A 35 0.29 21.84 -3.81
C ASP A 35 -0.79 22.93 -4.01
N ASN A 36 -1.02 23.77 -3.01
CA ASN A 36 -2.08 24.78 -3.11
C ASN A 36 -1.57 26.07 -3.81
N ASP A 37 -2.34 26.63 -4.76
CA ASP A 37 -1.98 27.81 -5.57
C ASP A 37 -1.73 29.14 -4.80
N GLY A 38 -1.84 29.13 -3.47
CA GLY A 38 -1.56 30.29 -2.61
C GLY A 38 -2.51 31.47 -2.79
N VAL A 39 -3.64 31.29 -3.48
CA VAL A 39 -4.67 32.31 -3.65
C VAL A 39 -5.65 32.30 -2.48
N ALA A 40 -6.18 33.48 -2.12
CA ALA A 40 -7.04 33.65 -0.94
C ALA A 40 -8.32 32.77 -0.93
N ALA A 41 -8.81 32.35 -2.10
CA ALA A 41 -9.96 31.46 -2.22
C ALA A 41 -9.63 30.02 -1.80
N CYS A 42 -8.35 29.66 -1.84
CA CYS A 42 -7.87 28.31 -1.58
C CYS A 42 -7.21 28.17 -0.20
N GLU A 43 -7.42 29.15 0.68
CA GLU A 43 -6.92 29.13 2.05
C GLU A 43 -7.95 28.51 3.00
N GLY A 44 -7.50 27.82 4.04
CA GLY A 44 -8.37 27.12 4.98
C GLY A 44 -9.31 26.14 4.27
N PRO A 45 -10.56 25.94 4.74
CA PRO A 45 -11.48 24.97 4.13
C PRO A 45 -11.79 25.18 2.64
N GLY A 46 -11.54 26.37 2.09
CA GLY A 46 -11.78 26.68 0.68
C GLY A 46 -10.78 26.04 -0.30
N GLY A 47 -9.63 25.55 0.18
CA GLY A 47 -8.57 24.97 -0.64
C GLY A 47 -8.77 23.54 -1.12
N SER A 48 -9.76 22.84 -0.59
CA SER A 48 -9.99 21.40 -0.85
C SER A 48 -10.07 21.03 -2.33
N GLY A 49 -10.62 21.90 -3.18
CA GLY A 49 -10.78 21.67 -4.62
C GLY A 49 -9.92 22.56 -5.52
N CYS A 50 -8.85 23.16 -4.98
CA CYS A 50 -8.01 24.09 -5.75
C CYS A 50 -6.84 23.44 -6.49
N SER A 51 -6.42 22.26 -6.04
CA SER A 51 -5.41 21.41 -6.68
C SER A 51 -5.70 19.95 -6.33
N ASP A 52 -5.13 19.05 -7.12
CA ASP A 52 -5.19 17.60 -6.98
C ASP A 52 -4.00 17.04 -6.15
N GLY A 53 -3.02 17.89 -5.79
CA GLY A 53 -1.90 17.48 -4.94
C GLY A 53 -2.39 16.92 -3.61
N SER A 54 -1.89 15.75 -3.24
CA SER A 54 -2.41 14.97 -2.12
C SER A 54 -1.33 14.05 -1.57
N ASP A 55 -1.58 13.62 -0.35
CA ASP A 55 -0.81 12.60 0.34
C ASP A 55 -1.46 11.24 0.12
N LYS A 56 -0.64 10.18 0.01
CA LYS A 56 -1.15 8.84 -0.26
C LYS A 56 -1.98 8.25 0.86
N PHE A 57 -1.60 8.51 2.11
CA PHE A 57 -2.30 7.99 3.26
C PHE A 57 -3.44 8.94 3.68
N PHE A 58 -3.15 10.24 3.78
CA PHE A 58 -4.12 11.24 4.26
C PHE A 58 -5.08 11.74 3.17
N ALA A 59 -4.86 11.37 1.91
CA ALA A 59 -5.51 11.92 0.75
C ALA A 59 -5.36 13.46 0.69
N ARG A 60 -6.31 14.13 0.04
CA ARG A 60 -6.40 15.60 0.06
C ARG A 60 -6.85 16.05 1.46
N ARG A 61 -5.91 16.49 2.30
CA ARG A 61 -6.19 16.92 3.68
C ARG A 61 -5.53 18.27 4.04
N MET A 62 -6.24 19.09 4.80
CA MET A 62 -5.72 20.35 5.33
C MET A 62 -4.68 20.08 6.42
N GLY A 63 -3.51 20.71 6.33
CA GLY A 63 -2.36 20.46 7.22
C GLY A 63 -1.63 19.14 6.96
N ASN A 64 -2.08 18.33 6.00
CA ASN A 64 -1.47 17.07 5.59
C ASN A 64 -1.07 16.11 6.73
N GLY A 65 -1.93 15.92 7.73
CA GLY A 65 -1.64 15.01 8.84
C GLY A 65 -1.07 15.67 10.11
N GLY A 66 -0.83 16.99 10.07
CA GLY A 66 -0.15 17.68 11.16
C GLY A 66 1.37 17.61 10.98
N ASP A 67 2.11 17.73 12.07
CA ASP A 67 3.56 17.70 12.05
C ASP A 67 4.06 16.25 12.06
N TRP A 68 4.80 15.88 11.03
CA TRP A 68 5.38 14.54 10.94
C TRP A 68 6.70 14.51 10.17
N VAL A 69 7.51 13.52 10.54
CA VAL A 69 8.77 13.16 9.88
C VAL A 69 8.77 11.66 9.60
N GLU A 70 9.36 11.27 8.49
CA GLU A 70 9.52 9.89 8.06
C GLU A 70 11.00 9.50 7.98
N PHE A 71 11.30 8.28 8.40
CA PHE A 71 12.62 7.68 8.31
C PHE A 71 12.57 6.31 7.63
N VAL A 72 13.70 5.90 7.09
CA VAL A 72 13.97 4.52 6.69
C VAL A 72 15.13 3.96 7.49
N VAL A 73 14.97 2.72 7.96
CA VAL A 73 16.04 1.93 8.59
C VAL A 73 16.96 1.39 7.49
N THR A 74 18.25 1.68 7.57
CA THR A 74 19.24 1.40 6.50
C THR A 74 20.26 0.32 6.86
N GLU A 75 20.20 -0.21 8.08
CA GLU A 75 20.96 -1.37 8.54
C GLU A 75 20.01 -2.38 9.20
N ASP A 76 20.38 -3.65 9.26
CA ASP A 76 19.52 -4.67 9.89
C ASP A 76 19.82 -4.77 11.39
N HIS A 77 18.78 -5.09 12.19
CA HIS A 77 18.86 -5.20 13.65
C HIS A 77 19.32 -3.92 14.36
N VAL A 78 18.77 -2.77 13.95
CA VAL A 78 19.08 -1.46 14.57
C VAL A 78 18.35 -1.33 15.91
N ASP A 79 19.11 -1.09 16.98
CA ASP A 79 18.59 -0.75 18.30
C ASP A 79 18.57 0.77 18.48
N LEU A 80 17.38 1.37 18.34
CA LEU A 80 17.18 2.81 18.44
C LEU A 80 17.06 3.29 19.89
N ARG A 81 17.00 2.42 20.90
CA ARG A 81 16.78 2.87 22.29
C ARG A 81 17.88 3.84 22.74
N GLY A 82 17.46 5.02 23.19
CA GLY A 82 18.34 6.11 23.60
C GLY A 82 18.93 6.94 22.46
N TRP A 83 18.64 6.61 21.19
CA TRP A 83 18.96 7.49 20.07
C TRP A 83 18.09 8.74 20.12
N THR A 84 18.61 9.84 19.59
CA THR A 84 17.95 11.14 19.62
C THR A 84 17.89 11.75 18.23
N VAL A 85 16.72 12.25 17.85
CA VAL A 85 16.56 13.16 16.71
C VAL A 85 16.52 14.59 17.24
N GLN A 86 17.31 15.46 16.64
CA GLN A 86 17.38 16.88 16.99
C GLN A 86 16.99 17.71 15.77
N TRP A 87 16.03 18.61 15.93
CA TRP A 87 15.51 19.45 14.85
C TRP A 87 15.56 20.94 15.21
N ALA A 88 15.61 21.80 14.21
CA ALA A 88 15.55 23.26 14.35
C ALA A 88 14.99 23.93 13.09
N GLU A 89 14.36 25.09 13.25
CA GLU A 89 13.87 25.95 12.17
C GLU A 89 14.56 27.31 12.24
N LEU A 90 15.35 27.63 11.23
CA LEU A 90 16.22 28.80 11.28
C LEU A 90 15.53 30.10 10.85
N GLY A 91 14.42 29.99 10.13
CA GLY A 91 13.63 31.08 9.59
C GLY A 91 12.52 31.59 10.51
N GLU A 92 12.12 30.79 11.52
CA GLU A 92 10.99 31.10 12.41
C GLU A 92 11.36 31.88 13.67
N ASP A 93 10.35 32.51 14.30
CA ASP A 93 10.52 33.43 15.44
C ASP A 93 9.68 33.12 16.69
N ASP A 94 9.11 31.93 16.78
CA ASP A 94 8.22 31.50 17.85
C ASP A 94 8.90 30.76 19.02
N ALA A 95 10.23 30.76 19.08
CA ALA A 95 10.98 30.21 20.20
C ALA A 95 10.76 30.96 21.54
N ASP A 96 10.70 30.22 22.65
CA ASP A 96 10.47 30.73 24.00
C ASP A 96 11.72 31.32 24.69
N GLY A 97 12.89 31.18 24.05
CA GLY A 97 14.18 31.62 24.56
C GLY A 97 15.02 30.53 25.23
N THR A 98 14.48 29.33 25.46
CA THR A 98 15.19 28.17 26.02
C THR A 98 16.06 27.52 24.95
N ASP A 99 17.30 27.19 25.30
CA ASP A 99 18.21 26.48 24.40
C ASP A 99 18.16 24.97 24.70
N VAL A 100 17.67 24.20 23.73
CA VAL A 100 17.53 22.74 23.84
C VAL A 100 18.84 22.07 23.41
N TRP A 101 19.31 22.34 22.20
CA TRP A 101 20.53 21.72 21.65
C TRP A 101 21.33 22.60 20.68
N TYR A 102 20.68 23.48 19.93
CA TYR A 102 21.25 24.24 18.81
C TYR A 102 22.33 25.26 19.23
N GLY A 103 22.30 25.72 20.48
CA GLY A 103 23.23 26.72 21.02
C GLY A 103 22.71 28.16 20.96
N ASN A 104 21.44 28.33 20.60
CA ASN A 104 20.72 29.61 20.56
C ASN A 104 19.24 29.40 20.85
N GLY A 105 18.80 29.70 22.07
CA GLY A 105 17.40 29.52 22.47
C GLY A 105 16.40 30.46 21.80
N GLY A 106 16.84 31.42 20.98
CA GLY A 106 15.96 32.23 20.12
C GLY A 106 15.69 31.61 18.75
N VAL A 107 16.18 30.40 18.49
CA VAL A 107 15.87 29.59 17.31
C VAL A 107 14.88 28.52 17.74
N PRO A 108 13.73 28.36 17.06
CA PRO A 108 12.82 27.24 17.25
C PRO A 108 13.53 25.90 17.05
N GLN A 109 13.40 25.01 18.03
CA GLN A 109 14.13 23.75 18.09
C GLN A 109 13.49 22.77 19.06
N GLY A 110 13.75 21.50 18.82
CA GLY A 110 13.40 20.44 19.74
C GLY A 110 14.25 19.20 19.53
N GLN A 111 14.01 18.23 20.37
CA GLN A 111 14.58 16.91 20.25
C GLN A 111 13.65 15.87 20.83
N PHE A 112 13.73 14.66 20.30
CA PHE A 112 13.09 13.50 20.89
C PHE A 112 14.04 12.32 20.93
N THR A 113 13.96 11.55 22.01
CA THR A 113 14.75 10.36 22.26
C THR A 113 13.82 9.14 22.26
N PHE A 114 14.18 8.10 21.52
CA PHE A 114 13.51 6.80 21.58
C PHE A 114 13.68 6.20 22.97
N ALA A 115 12.57 5.93 23.66
CA ALA A 115 12.57 5.39 25.02
C ALA A 115 13.05 3.94 25.08
N ASP A 116 13.18 3.38 26.29
CA ASP A 116 13.49 1.94 26.50
C ASP A 116 12.25 1.07 26.25
N ALA A 117 11.76 1.09 25.00
CA ALA A 117 10.64 0.29 24.53
C ALA A 117 11.14 -0.88 23.68
N GLU A 118 10.47 -2.04 23.78
CA GLU A 118 10.87 -3.27 23.08
C GLU A 118 10.81 -3.11 21.55
N VAL A 119 9.82 -2.36 21.04
CA VAL A 119 9.67 -2.07 19.60
C VAL A 119 10.91 -1.37 19.01
N TRP A 120 11.67 -0.64 19.82
CA TRP A 120 12.89 0.06 19.38
C TRP A 120 14.15 -0.78 19.44
N SER A 121 14.08 -2.03 19.93
CA SER A 121 15.27 -2.81 20.27
C SER A 121 15.90 -3.58 19.10
N ASP A 122 15.16 -3.78 18.02
CA ASP A 122 15.56 -4.65 16.90
C ASP A 122 14.84 -4.30 15.59
N LEU A 123 14.98 -3.06 15.11
CA LEU A 123 14.36 -2.66 13.84
C LEU A 123 15.08 -3.32 12.65
N ARG A 124 14.28 -3.86 11.74
CA ARG A 124 14.78 -4.52 10.53
C ARG A 124 15.10 -3.51 9.44
N ILE A 125 16.05 -3.83 8.58
CA ILE A 125 16.43 -2.99 7.44
C ILE A 125 15.23 -2.75 6.48
N GLY A 126 15.12 -1.55 5.90
CA GLY A 126 14.00 -1.19 5.03
C GLY A 126 12.67 -0.96 5.75
N THR A 127 12.65 -0.95 7.09
CA THR A 127 11.48 -0.50 7.87
C THR A 127 11.30 1.00 7.68
N ILE A 128 10.09 1.43 7.32
CA ILE A 128 9.68 2.84 7.30
C ILE A 128 9.17 3.19 8.70
N LEU A 129 9.59 4.33 9.24
CA LEU A 129 9.19 4.81 10.55
C LEU A 129 8.66 6.23 10.42
N THR A 130 7.39 6.45 10.73
CA THR A 130 6.80 7.79 10.83
C THR A 130 6.64 8.20 12.28
N ILE A 131 7.00 9.44 12.58
CA ILE A 131 6.76 10.07 13.88
C ILE A 131 5.76 11.21 13.67
N THR A 132 4.60 11.14 14.32
CA THR A 132 3.51 12.11 14.16
C THR A 132 3.22 12.88 15.45
N ASP A 133 2.70 14.10 15.35
CA ASP A 133 2.22 14.89 16.49
C ASP A 133 0.72 14.66 16.77
N GLN A 134 -0.05 14.24 15.77
CA GLN A 134 -1.51 14.15 15.83
C GLN A 134 -2.06 12.73 15.70
N GLY A 135 -3.19 12.50 16.38
CA GLY A 135 -3.98 11.27 16.27
C GLY A 135 -5.04 11.34 15.19
N THR A 136 -5.74 10.23 14.96
CA THR A 136 -6.79 10.15 13.92
C THR A 136 -7.96 11.11 14.18
N ASP A 137 -8.23 11.47 15.44
CA ASP A 137 -9.30 12.37 15.85
C ASP A 137 -9.01 13.86 15.55
N THR A 138 -7.75 14.22 15.37
CA THR A 138 -7.32 15.57 14.98
C THR A 138 -6.87 15.68 13.53
N GLY A 139 -6.87 14.57 12.80
CA GLY A 139 -6.50 14.55 11.39
C GLY A 139 -5.08 14.07 11.11
N GLY A 140 -4.38 13.52 12.10
CA GLY A 140 -3.13 12.76 11.92
C GLY A 140 -3.40 11.25 11.95
N LEU A 141 -2.48 10.52 12.59
CA LEU A 141 -2.53 9.06 12.68
C LEU A 141 -2.13 8.57 14.08
N ASP A 142 -2.97 7.72 14.65
CA ASP A 142 -2.70 7.07 15.94
C ASP A 142 -1.51 6.10 15.83
N THR A 143 -0.82 5.87 16.96
CA THR A 143 0.30 4.92 17.02
C THR A 143 -0.11 3.54 16.48
N ASP A 144 0.67 3.05 15.51
CA ASP A 144 0.60 1.70 14.96
C ASP A 144 1.99 1.06 14.99
N LEU A 145 2.12 0.04 15.83
CA LEU A 145 3.37 -0.70 16.01
C LEU A 145 3.30 -2.07 15.32
N SER A 146 2.32 -2.30 14.44
CA SER A 146 2.32 -3.50 13.61
C SER A 146 3.56 -3.52 12.72
N TYR A 147 4.01 -4.74 12.41
CA TYR A 147 5.11 -4.97 11.51
C TYR A 147 4.96 -6.40 11.00
N ASP A 148 4.53 -6.53 9.76
CA ASP A 148 4.35 -7.81 9.08
C ASP A 148 4.90 -7.72 7.66
N PRO A 149 6.22 -7.97 7.50
CA PRO A 149 6.86 -8.00 6.21
C PRO A 149 6.18 -8.94 5.24
N CYS A 150 5.62 -10.08 5.67
CA CYS A 150 4.97 -11.01 4.76
C CYS A 150 3.72 -10.40 4.12
N SER A 151 2.94 -9.67 4.92
CA SER A 151 1.77 -8.92 4.46
C SER A 151 2.09 -7.58 3.77
N GLY A 152 3.38 -7.25 3.59
CA GLY A 152 3.83 -6.00 3.00
C GLY A 152 3.77 -4.80 3.95
N ASP A 153 3.59 -5.06 5.25
CA ASP A 153 3.65 -4.04 6.28
C ASP A 153 5.08 -3.90 6.82
N TYR A 154 5.83 -2.98 6.22
CA TYR A 154 7.18 -2.61 6.61
C TYR A 154 7.21 -1.33 7.44
N TRP A 155 6.09 -0.91 8.01
CA TRP A 155 5.93 0.44 8.55
C TRP A 155 5.54 0.42 10.01
N ILE A 156 6.14 1.33 10.77
CA ILE A 156 5.75 1.64 12.13
C ILE A 156 5.40 3.13 12.19
N ASN A 157 4.24 3.45 12.74
CA ASN A 157 3.85 4.83 13.06
C ASN A 157 3.83 5.02 14.57
N ALA A 158 4.47 6.07 15.08
CA ALA A 158 4.48 6.34 16.51
C ALA A 158 4.22 7.81 16.80
N ASN A 159 3.21 8.08 17.62
CA ASN A 159 2.89 9.44 18.03
C ASN A 159 3.90 9.94 19.08
N ILE A 160 4.46 11.12 18.88
CA ILE A 160 5.54 11.69 19.71
C ILE A 160 5.11 11.97 21.16
N TYR A 161 3.81 12.14 21.41
CA TYR A 161 3.27 12.37 22.75
C TYR A 161 3.15 11.07 23.57
N ASP A 162 3.40 9.90 22.99
CA ASP A 162 3.47 8.65 23.73
C ASP A 162 4.76 8.55 24.55
N SER A 163 4.63 8.82 25.85
CA SER A 163 5.75 8.80 26.80
C SER A 163 6.35 7.41 27.07
N GLU A 164 5.68 6.33 26.64
CA GLU A 164 6.28 4.98 26.68
C GLU A 164 7.23 4.77 25.50
N LEU A 165 7.04 5.50 24.40
CA LEU A 165 7.84 5.40 23.18
C LEU A 165 8.89 6.49 23.06
N PHE A 166 8.64 7.69 23.60
CA PHE A 166 9.52 8.85 23.46
C PHE A 166 9.74 9.64 24.75
N VAL A 167 10.90 10.30 24.81
CA VAL A 167 11.15 11.44 25.68
C VAL A 167 11.45 12.64 24.78
N ALA A 168 10.56 13.63 24.75
CA ALA A 168 10.67 14.77 23.86
C ALA A 168 10.61 16.11 24.61
N GLU A 169 11.29 17.11 24.06
CA GLU A 169 11.26 18.50 24.51
C GLU A 169 11.48 19.45 23.33
N SER A 170 10.87 20.63 23.39
CA SER A 170 11.07 21.71 22.43
C SER A 170 11.09 23.06 23.16
N ASN A 171 11.46 24.11 22.43
CA ASN A 171 11.34 25.49 22.90
C ASN A 171 10.24 26.28 22.17
N ILE A 172 9.27 25.62 21.55
CA ILE A 172 8.17 26.30 20.84
C ILE A 172 7.26 27.03 21.84
N ALA A 173 7.02 28.31 21.58
CA ALA A 173 6.23 29.14 22.48
C ALA A 173 4.72 28.87 22.32
N THR A 174 4.05 28.71 23.46
CA THR A 174 2.61 28.48 23.61
C THR A 174 1.70 29.35 22.70
N PRO A 175 0.52 28.84 22.28
CA PRO A 175 -0.53 28.44 23.22
C PRO A 175 -0.58 26.95 23.58
N VAL A 176 0.10 26.05 22.85
CA VAL A 176 0.25 24.63 23.18
C VAL A 176 1.73 24.27 23.01
N PRO A 177 2.38 23.57 23.98
CA PRO A 177 3.72 23.05 23.76
C PRO A 177 3.69 22.06 22.61
N ASP A 178 4.42 22.36 21.54
CA ASP A 178 4.56 21.48 20.40
C ASP A 178 5.87 20.70 20.49
N LEU A 179 5.81 19.37 20.60
CA LEU A 179 7.01 18.54 20.76
C LEU A 179 7.74 18.28 19.44
N LEU A 180 7.06 18.45 18.32
CA LEU A 180 7.57 18.25 16.97
C LEU A 180 6.94 19.32 16.08
N ASP A 181 7.68 20.39 15.81
CA ASP A 181 7.25 21.44 14.89
C ASP A 181 8.02 21.26 13.58
N VAL A 182 7.27 21.09 12.49
CA VAL A 182 7.82 20.84 11.16
C VAL A 182 7.21 21.83 10.18
N GLY A 183 8.01 22.83 9.81
CA GLY A 183 7.57 23.90 8.95
C GLY A 183 8.43 24.08 7.70
N ASN A 184 8.19 25.21 7.06
CA ASN A 184 8.71 25.61 5.76
C ASN A 184 9.76 26.72 5.84
N ASP A 185 10.34 26.90 7.03
CA ASP A 185 11.14 28.07 7.35
C ASP A 185 12.54 27.64 7.77
N ASP A 186 13.26 27.05 6.81
CA ASP A 186 14.59 26.50 6.99
C ASP A 186 14.63 25.37 8.05
N TRP A 187 13.67 24.44 8.01
CA TRP A 187 13.65 23.27 8.89
C TRP A 187 14.82 22.33 8.58
N MET A 188 15.40 21.73 9.62
CA MET A 188 16.43 20.70 9.48
C MET A 188 16.52 19.79 10.71
N ALA A 189 16.99 18.55 10.50
CA ALA A 189 17.21 17.59 11.57
C ALA A 189 18.49 16.76 11.42
N GLN A 190 19.01 16.28 12.55
CA GLN A 190 20.12 15.33 12.64
C GLN A 190 19.78 14.19 13.61
N ILE A 191 20.50 13.07 13.49
CA ILE A 191 20.28 11.86 14.28
C ILE A 191 21.55 11.52 15.06
N LEU A 192 21.39 11.21 16.34
CA LEU A 192 22.45 10.82 17.26
C LEU A 192 22.16 9.42 17.82
N ASP A 193 23.20 8.58 17.94
CA ASP A 193 23.10 7.30 18.64
C ASP A 193 22.98 7.46 20.17
N ALA A 194 22.76 6.34 20.87
CA ALA A 194 22.67 6.31 22.32
C ALA A 194 23.93 6.79 23.07
N SER A 195 25.08 6.93 22.39
CA SER A 195 26.30 7.52 22.96
C SER A 195 26.37 9.04 22.79
N GLY A 196 25.45 9.62 22.01
CA GLY A 196 25.43 11.02 21.60
C GLY A 196 26.33 11.30 20.39
N ALA A 197 26.74 10.28 19.64
CA ALA A 197 27.48 10.46 18.39
C ALA A 197 26.52 10.68 17.22
N VAL A 198 26.79 11.68 16.38
CA VAL A 198 25.97 11.95 15.18
C VAL A 198 26.12 10.79 14.21
N THR A 199 25.02 10.10 13.94
CA THR A 199 24.91 9.01 12.95
C THR A 199 24.41 9.52 11.61
N ALA A 200 23.50 10.50 11.59
CA ALA A 200 23.12 11.21 10.37
C ALA A 200 23.26 12.72 10.60
N GLY A 201 24.00 13.40 9.72
CA GLY A 201 24.18 14.84 9.79
C GLY A 201 22.91 15.62 9.46
N LEU A 202 22.96 16.95 9.61
CA LEU A 202 21.82 17.83 9.32
C LEU A 202 21.34 17.68 7.87
N VAL A 203 20.05 17.40 7.70
CA VAL A 203 19.30 17.35 6.43
C VAL A 203 18.00 18.15 6.58
N GLY A 204 17.38 18.56 5.47
CA GLY A 204 16.25 19.52 5.44
C GLY A 204 16.66 20.86 4.83
N GLU A 205 15.68 21.71 4.48
CA GLU A 205 15.91 22.97 3.74
C GLU A 205 16.93 23.89 4.43
N GLY A 206 16.92 23.96 5.76
CA GLY A 206 17.84 24.78 6.55
C GLY A 206 19.25 24.20 6.67
N ALA A 207 19.48 22.96 6.21
CA ALA A 207 20.76 22.29 6.37
C ALA A 207 21.82 22.82 5.39
N PRO A 208 23.10 22.93 5.81
CA PRO A 208 24.18 23.42 4.93
C PRO A 208 24.42 22.61 3.65
N GLY A 209 23.95 21.36 3.61
CA GLY A 209 24.10 20.45 2.47
C GLY A 209 22.90 20.41 1.53
N TYR A 210 21.80 21.10 1.86
CA TYR A 210 20.58 21.09 1.07
C TYR A 210 20.82 21.71 -0.31
N GLY A 211 20.35 21.00 -1.34
CA GLY A 211 20.56 21.35 -2.75
C GLY A 211 19.29 21.51 -3.56
N GLY A 212 18.12 21.26 -2.96
CA GLY A 212 16.80 21.34 -3.60
C GLY A 212 16.24 22.75 -3.74
N GLY A 213 15.01 22.83 -4.24
CA GLY A 213 14.13 23.99 -4.28
C GLY A 213 13.69 24.42 -2.88
N GLY A 214 13.09 25.61 -2.80
CA GLY A 214 12.62 26.12 -1.51
C GLY A 214 11.33 25.42 -1.11
N VAL A 215 11.25 24.94 0.13
CA VAL A 215 10.09 24.25 0.67
C VAL A 215 9.16 25.29 1.27
N ASN A 216 7.93 25.40 0.79
CA ASN A 216 6.95 26.35 1.30
C ASN A 216 5.84 25.66 2.11
N SER A 217 4.98 26.46 2.75
CA SER A 217 3.87 26.02 3.62
C SER A 217 2.80 25.09 2.99
N ARG A 218 3.04 24.59 1.79
CA ARG A 218 2.13 23.80 0.93
C ARG A 218 2.85 22.64 0.26
N GLU A 219 4.09 22.39 0.63
CA GLU A 219 4.91 21.31 0.10
C GLU A 219 5.27 20.38 1.25
N ALA A 220 5.61 19.15 0.91
CA ALA A 220 6.46 18.33 1.75
C ALA A 220 7.90 18.42 1.21
N CYS A 221 8.86 17.88 1.95
CA CYS A 221 10.21 17.69 1.44
C CYS A 221 10.54 16.21 1.50
N ARG A 222 11.14 15.68 0.44
CA ARG A 222 11.43 14.25 0.31
C ARG A 222 12.85 13.99 -0.16
N LEU A 223 13.33 12.79 0.13
CA LEU A 223 14.50 12.19 -0.49
C LEU A 223 14.14 11.64 -1.89
N GLU A 224 14.82 12.14 -2.91
CA GLU A 224 14.72 11.76 -4.32
C GLU A 224 15.87 10.82 -4.76
N GLU A 225 16.14 9.81 -3.93
CA GLU A 225 17.04 8.71 -4.24
C GLU A 225 16.63 7.45 -3.46
N SER A 226 17.06 6.27 -3.92
CA SER A 226 16.90 5.03 -3.13
C SER A 226 17.71 5.13 -1.82
N PRO A 227 17.08 4.95 -0.65
CA PRO A 227 17.77 4.96 0.63
C PRO A 227 18.89 3.90 0.69
N THR A 228 20.09 4.30 1.09
CA THR A 228 21.20 3.38 1.36
C THR A 228 21.95 3.79 2.62
N ASN A 229 22.86 2.95 3.12
CA ASN A 229 23.78 3.34 4.19
C ASN A 229 24.78 4.45 3.78
N SER A 230 24.85 4.77 2.49
CA SER A 230 25.69 5.85 1.96
C SER A 230 24.98 7.19 1.82
N SER A 231 23.65 7.19 1.94
CA SER A 231 22.82 8.40 1.93
C SER A 231 23.09 9.26 3.17
N GLY A 232 22.96 10.58 3.05
CA GLY A 232 23.25 11.52 4.14
C GLY A 232 23.11 13.00 3.73
N ILE A 233 23.95 13.87 4.29
CA ILE A 233 23.85 15.33 4.17
C ILE A 233 23.91 15.91 2.73
N PHE A 234 24.37 15.14 1.75
CA PHE A 234 24.44 15.58 0.34
C PHE A 234 23.54 14.75 -0.58
N SER A 235 22.65 13.95 0.01
CA SER A 235 21.62 13.23 -0.74
C SER A 235 20.64 14.22 -1.38
N LEU A 236 19.93 13.73 -2.40
CA LEU A 236 19.02 14.54 -3.20
C LEU A 236 17.71 14.76 -2.43
N TYR A 237 17.63 15.81 -1.61
CA TYR A 237 16.35 16.25 -1.04
C TYR A 237 15.79 17.40 -1.87
N ASP A 238 14.47 17.37 -2.10
CA ASP A 238 13.75 18.41 -2.82
C ASP A 238 12.34 18.64 -2.26
N ASP A 239 11.72 19.76 -2.64
CA ASP A 239 10.31 20.04 -2.36
C ASP A 239 9.37 19.16 -3.21
N THR A 240 8.14 18.95 -2.73
CA THR A 240 7.15 18.16 -3.45
C THR A 240 5.71 18.59 -3.18
N ASP A 241 4.93 18.52 -4.27
CA ASP A 241 3.49 18.79 -4.37
C ASP A 241 2.61 17.57 -4.04
N ASN A 242 3.24 16.44 -3.72
CA ASN A 242 2.61 15.22 -3.25
C ASN A 242 3.44 14.59 -2.13
N SER A 243 2.81 13.71 -1.35
CA SER A 243 3.49 13.02 -0.25
C SER A 243 3.20 11.52 -0.27
N THR A 244 4.21 10.75 0.12
CA THR A 244 4.19 9.29 0.13
C THR A 244 3.96 8.68 1.49
N PHE A 245 3.88 9.49 2.56
CA PHE A 245 3.68 9.09 3.96
C PHE A 245 3.38 7.59 4.15
N SER A 246 4.31 6.86 4.78
CA SER A 246 4.26 5.41 5.06
C SER A 246 4.61 4.47 3.92
N VAL A 247 4.81 4.96 2.70
CA VAL A 247 5.33 4.17 1.57
C VAL A 247 6.55 4.82 0.95
N VAL A 248 7.21 4.07 0.06
CA VAL A 248 8.45 4.53 -0.58
C VAL A 248 8.24 5.83 -1.34
N ASN A 249 9.17 6.77 -1.16
CA ASN A 249 9.20 8.01 -1.92
C ASN A 249 9.20 7.74 -3.41
N ASN A 250 8.49 8.59 -4.16
CA ASN A 250 8.57 8.66 -5.60
C ASN A 250 8.73 10.10 -6.06
N TRP A 251 9.34 10.32 -7.22
CA TRP A 251 9.62 11.63 -7.77
C TRP A 251 9.65 11.60 -9.30
N SER A 252 9.78 12.77 -9.92
CA SER A 252 10.05 12.88 -11.35
C SER A 252 11.54 13.12 -11.59
N ASP A 253 12.17 12.34 -12.46
CA ASP A 253 13.55 12.61 -12.88
C ASP A 253 13.63 13.86 -13.78
N LEU A 254 14.85 14.19 -14.22
CA LEU A 254 15.11 15.35 -15.09
C LEU A 254 14.41 15.33 -16.45
N PHE A 255 13.79 14.21 -16.83
CA PHE A 255 13.03 14.03 -18.07
C PHE A 255 11.52 13.92 -17.82
N GLY A 256 11.08 14.04 -16.56
CA GLY A 256 9.68 13.89 -16.17
C GLY A 256 9.26 12.43 -16.00
N CYS A 257 10.20 11.47 -15.99
CA CYS A 257 9.88 10.08 -15.71
C CYS A 257 9.61 9.90 -14.24
N ARG A 258 8.53 9.20 -13.89
CA ARG A 258 8.28 8.82 -12.51
C ARG A 258 9.28 7.74 -12.07
N VAL A 259 9.98 8.01 -10.97
CA VAL A 259 10.98 7.15 -10.33
C VAL A 259 10.53 6.83 -8.92
N TYR A 260 10.83 5.62 -8.46
CA TYR A 260 10.55 5.14 -7.11
C TYR A 260 11.85 4.89 -6.36
N ALA A 261 11.85 5.20 -5.08
CA ALA A 261 12.88 4.70 -4.19
C ALA A 261 12.80 3.18 -4.17
N ASP A 262 13.95 2.54 -4.35
CA ASP A 262 14.09 1.10 -4.34
C ASP A 262 14.46 0.63 -2.93
N LEU A 263 13.47 0.10 -2.20
CA LEU A 263 13.70 -0.63 -0.94
C LEU A 263 13.93 -2.12 -1.15
N GLU A 264 13.77 -2.66 -2.36
CA GLU A 264 13.97 -4.08 -2.63
C GLU A 264 15.40 -4.50 -2.33
N VAL A 265 16.39 -3.66 -2.66
CA VAL A 265 17.79 -3.92 -2.30
C VAL A 265 18.01 -4.05 -0.80
N LEU A 266 17.25 -3.30 0.01
CA LEU A 266 17.30 -3.38 1.47
C LEU A 266 16.51 -4.59 2.00
N GLN A 267 15.33 -4.83 1.45
CA GLN A 267 14.36 -5.81 1.96
C GLN A 267 14.56 -7.23 1.39
N ALA A 268 15.33 -7.41 0.32
CA ALA A 268 15.56 -8.71 -0.33
C ALA A 268 16.10 -9.77 0.64
N GLY A 269 17.02 -9.40 1.54
CA GLY A 269 17.57 -10.31 2.55
C GLY A 269 16.59 -10.67 3.66
N LEU A 270 15.61 -9.81 3.95
CA LEU A 270 14.60 -10.06 4.98
C LEU A 270 13.65 -11.18 4.56
N ARG A 271 13.18 -11.16 3.31
CA ARG A 271 12.22 -12.16 2.83
C ARG A 271 12.86 -13.54 2.62
N GLU A 272 14.15 -13.63 2.31
CA GLU A 272 14.90 -14.92 2.38
C GLU A 272 14.88 -15.54 3.79
N GLU A 273 14.87 -14.71 4.86
CA GLU A 273 14.76 -15.16 6.25
C GLU A 273 13.35 -15.61 6.63
N TYR A 274 12.32 -14.90 6.13
CA TYR A 274 10.91 -15.29 6.33
C TYR A 274 10.50 -16.52 5.50
N GLY A 275 11.29 -16.90 4.49
CA GLY A 275 11.09 -18.07 3.63
C GLY A 275 9.95 -17.88 2.61
N CYS A 276 9.53 -18.97 1.95
CA CYS A 276 8.46 -19.00 0.94
C CYS A 276 7.03 -18.78 1.51
N ALA A 277 6.89 -18.19 2.69
CA ALA A 277 5.63 -18.17 3.44
C ALA A 277 4.78 -16.92 3.20
N CYS A 278 5.31 -15.90 2.51
CA CYS A 278 4.66 -14.60 2.50
C CYS A 278 3.56 -14.46 1.43
N THR A 279 3.86 -14.73 0.15
CA THR A 279 2.89 -14.53 -0.94
C THR A 279 3.02 -15.60 -2.02
N PRO A 280 2.04 -16.51 -2.18
CA PRO A 280 2.00 -17.50 -3.26
C PRO A 280 1.35 -16.96 -4.55
N LEU A 281 0.62 -15.85 -4.48
CA LEU A 281 -0.14 -15.25 -5.58
C LEU A 281 -0.19 -13.73 -5.39
N ALA A 282 0.13 -12.94 -6.41
CA ALA A 282 0.06 -11.48 -6.34
C ALA A 282 -0.80 -10.88 -7.46
N LEU A 283 -1.51 -9.79 -7.16
CA LEU A 283 -2.26 -9.02 -8.17
C LEU A 283 -1.29 -8.55 -9.25
N ASN A 284 -1.67 -8.70 -10.52
CA ASN A 284 -0.89 -8.28 -11.67
C ASN A 284 -1.55 -7.15 -12.44
N GLU A 285 -2.87 -7.23 -12.65
CA GLU A 285 -3.63 -6.26 -13.43
C GLU A 285 -5.11 -6.34 -13.05
N TYR A 286 -5.86 -5.23 -13.11
CA TYR A 286 -7.33 -5.29 -13.05
C TYR A 286 -8.01 -4.22 -13.91
N ASN A 287 -9.23 -4.50 -14.31
CA ASN A 287 -10.02 -3.58 -15.11
C ASN A 287 -10.63 -2.46 -14.28
N ALA A 288 -10.27 -1.21 -14.58
CA ALA A 288 -10.90 -0.02 -14.02
C ALA A 288 -11.76 0.73 -15.05
N VAL A 289 -11.90 0.19 -16.27
CA VAL A 289 -12.67 0.83 -17.34
C VAL A 289 -14.16 0.75 -17.04
N ASP A 290 -14.82 1.91 -16.96
CA ASP A 290 -16.27 2.01 -16.74
C ASP A 290 -17.07 1.29 -17.84
N GLU A 291 -18.24 0.77 -17.48
CA GLU A 291 -19.08 -0.06 -18.37
C GLU A 291 -19.45 0.60 -19.72
N ASP A 292 -19.50 1.92 -19.76
CA ASP A 292 -19.81 2.74 -20.94
C ASP A 292 -18.58 3.46 -21.52
N ALA A 293 -17.39 3.18 -20.99
CA ALA A 293 -16.11 3.73 -21.42
C ALA A 293 -15.30 2.74 -22.28
N TRP A 294 -14.22 3.25 -22.86
CA TRP A 294 -13.22 2.48 -23.61
C TRP A 294 -11.88 2.61 -22.90
N LEU A 295 -11.05 1.57 -22.98
CA LEU A 295 -9.66 1.65 -22.56
C LEU A 295 -8.96 2.80 -23.31
N GLY A 296 -8.34 3.72 -22.55
CA GLY A 296 -7.76 4.98 -23.02
C GLY A 296 -8.75 6.03 -23.54
N GLY A 297 -10.05 5.87 -23.28
CA GLY A 297 -11.10 6.81 -23.69
C GLY A 297 -11.48 6.72 -25.17
N GLY A 298 -12.24 7.70 -25.66
CA GLY A 298 -12.64 7.80 -27.07
C GLY A 298 -13.85 6.95 -27.45
N ASP A 299 -13.82 6.36 -28.65
CA ASP A 299 -14.94 5.57 -29.19
C ASP A 299 -14.56 4.21 -29.79
N ALA A 300 -15.54 3.50 -30.37
CA ALA A 300 -15.33 2.19 -31.00
C ALA A 300 -14.33 2.18 -32.16
N SER A 301 -14.05 3.35 -32.76
CA SER A 301 -13.11 3.51 -33.87
C SER A 301 -11.70 3.89 -33.42
N GLY A 302 -11.50 4.14 -32.12
CA GLY A 302 -10.22 4.57 -31.56
C GLY A 302 -9.91 6.04 -31.80
N VAL A 303 -10.89 6.84 -32.22
CA VAL A 303 -10.78 8.30 -32.18
C VAL A 303 -10.80 8.69 -30.71
N ASP A 304 -9.75 9.38 -30.28
CA ASP A 304 -9.63 9.83 -28.89
C ASP A 304 -10.56 11.03 -28.60
N ASP A 305 -10.64 11.39 -27.32
CA ASP A 305 -11.56 12.43 -26.84
C ASP A 305 -11.00 13.86 -26.98
N ASP A 306 -9.85 14.05 -27.64
CA ASP A 306 -9.24 15.38 -27.82
C ASP A 306 -10.03 16.28 -28.80
N GLY A 307 -10.93 15.67 -29.57
CA GLY A 307 -11.86 16.34 -30.48
C GLY A 307 -11.26 16.75 -31.82
N ASP A 308 -10.04 16.34 -32.15
CA ASP A 308 -9.37 16.62 -33.42
C ASP A 308 -9.79 15.64 -34.54
N GLY A 309 -10.41 14.52 -34.16
CA GLY A 309 -10.93 13.50 -35.06
C GLY A 309 -9.84 12.62 -35.70
N VAL A 310 -8.65 12.63 -35.12
CA VAL A 310 -7.50 11.80 -35.46
C VAL A 310 -7.49 10.57 -34.54
N VAL A 311 -6.84 9.51 -35.03
CA VAL A 311 -6.55 8.32 -34.24
C VAL A 311 -5.06 8.37 -33.96
N ASP A 312 -4.67 8.89 -32.80
CA ASP A 312 -3.27 8.97 -32.40
C ASP A 312 -2.75 7.61 -31.90
N ARG A 313 -3.58 6.89 -31.13
CA ARG A 313 -3.37 5.53 -30.64
C ARG A 313 -4.73 4.85 -30.49
N VAL A 314 -4.81 3.55 -30.77
CA VAL A 314 -6.00 2.75 -30.43
C VAL A 314 -5.65 1.85 -29.25
N PRO A 315 -5.78 2.34 -28.02
CA PRO A 315 -5.64 1.50 -26.86
C PRO A 315 -6.65 0.35 -26.92
N SER A 316 -6.14 -0.86 -26.70
CA SER A 316 -6.86 -2.12 -26.83
C SER A 316 -6.17 -3.18 -25.99
N ASP A 317 -6.95 -4.14 -25.51
CA ASP A 317 -6.42 -5.35 -24.92
C ASP A 317 -5.99 -6.37 -26.00
N THR A 318 -5.01 -7.21 -25.71
CA THR A 318 -4.50 -8.20 -26.67
C THR A 318 -5.51 -9.33 -26.95
N ASN A 319 -6.35 -9.66 -25.96
CA ASN A 319 -7.39 -10.70 -26.05
C ASN A 319 -8.76 -10.12 -26.40
N PHE A 320 -9.18 -9.03 -25.75
CA PHE A 320 -10.50 -8.43 -25.98
C PHE A 320 -10.54 -7.45 -27.15
N GLY A 321 -9.38 -6.95 -27.59
CA GLY A 321 -9.31 -5.87 -28.56
C GLY A 321 -9.89 -4.57 -28.01
N ARG A 322 -10.63 -3.85 -28.86
CA ARG A 322 -11.30 -2.59 -28.50
C ARG A 322 -12.76 -2.89 -28.15
N THR A 323 -13.09 -2.88 -26.86
CA THR A 323 -14.41 -3.27 -26.34
C THR A 323 -14.85 -2.31 -25.21
N LEU A 324 -16.16 -2.08 -25.07
CA LEU A 324 -16.74 -1.26 -23.98
C LEU A 324 -16.54 -1.94 -22.61
N GLY A 325 -16.27 -1.14 -21.57
CA GLY A 325 -15.95 -1.65 -20.23
C GLY A 325 -14.76 -2.61 -20.22
N ASN A 326 -13.90 -2.52 -21.23
CA ASN A 326 -12.81 -3.44 -21.60
C ASN A 326 -13.02 -4.94 -21.33
N GLY A 327 -14.23 -5.46 -21.56
CA GLY A 327 -14.55 -6.90 -21.46
C GLY A 327 -15.33 -7.31 -20.20
N GLY A 328 -15.78 -6.35 -19.40
CA GLY A 328 -16.54 -6.59 -18.17
C GLY A 328 -15.62 -6.66 -16.95
N ASP A 329 -16.11 -7.23 -15.85
CA ASP A 329 -15.29 -7.37 -14.64
C ASP A 329 -14.21 -8.45 -14.83
N TRP A 330 -12.94 -8.05 -14.72
CA TRP A 330 -11.80 -8.96 -14.75
C TRP A 330 -10.62 -8.47 -13.91
N MET A 331 -9.84 -9.44 -13.40
CA MET A 331 -8.58 -9.22 -12.70
C MET A 331 -7.60 -10.36 -12.99
N GLU A 332 -6.32 -10.07 -12.89
CA GLU A 332 -5.21 -10.97 -13.19
C GLU A 332 -4.24 -11.05 -12.02
N PHE A 333 -3.67 -12.24 -11.82
CA PHE A 333 -2.67 -12.53 -10.82
C PHE A 333 -1.48 -13.30 -11.42
N VAL A 334 -0.33 -13.21 -10.77
CA VAL A 334 0.85 -14.04 -11.04
C VAL A 334 1.05 -15.03 -9.90
N VAL A 335 1.15 -16.32 -10.23
CA VAL A 335 1.56 -17.36 -9.27
C VAL A 335 3.06 -17.18 -8.97
N LEU A 336 3.40 -17.01 -7.70
CA LEU A 336 4.77 -16.68 -7.27
C LEU A 336 5.55 -17.89 -6.72
N GLN A 337 4.89 -19.05 -6.62
CA GLN A 337 5.45 -20.27 -6.03
C GLN A 337 4.98 -21.51 -6.79
N ASP A 338 5.85 -22.51 -6.88
CA ASP A 338 5.47 -23.83 -7.40
C ASP A 338 4.57 -24.56 -6.40
N GLY A 339 3.69 -25.40 -6.92
CA GLY A 339 2.87 -26.30 -6.12
C GLY A 339 1.66 -25.64 -5.48
N VAL A 340 1.27 -24.43 -5.91
CA VAL A 340 0.11 -23.71 -5.35
C VAL A 340 -1.17 -24.49 -5.61
N ASP A 341 -1.98 -24.65 -4.57
CA ASP A 341 -3.26 -25.35 -4.59
C ASP A 341 -4.37 -24.36 -4.24
N LEU A 342 -5.03 -23.83 -5.26
CA LEU A 342 -6.06 -22.79 -5.10
C LEU A 342 -7.41 -23.34 -4.64
N ARG A 343 -7.57 -24.66 -4.52
CA ARG A 343 -8.89 -25.23 -4.20
C ARG A 343 -9.35 -24.77 -2.82
N GLY A 344 -10.58 -24.27 -2.75
CA GLY A 344 -11.16 -23.73 -1.52
C GLY A 344 -10.57 -22.39 -1.06
N TRP A 345 -9.65 -21.78 -1.81
CA TRP A 345 -9.18 -20.43 -1.52
C TRP A 345 -10.30 -19.42 -1.81
N THR A 346 -10.13 -18.22 -1.27
CA THR A 346 -11.07 -17.11 -1.47
C THR A 346 -10.36 -15.82 -1.90
N LEU A 347 -11.00 -15.10 -2.83
CA LEU A 347 -10.64 -13.72 -3.19
C LEU A 347 -11.68 -12.79 -2.60
N HIS A 348 -11.26 -11.92 -1.69
CA HIS A 348 -12.08 -10.93 -1.03
C HIS A 348 -11.86 -9.58 -1.71
N TRP A 349 -12.83 -9.13 -2.49
CA TRP A 349 -12.75 -7.85 -3.17
C TRP A 349 -13.59 -6.80 -2.46
N SER A 350 -13.18 -5.53 -2.55
CA SER A 350 -14.01 -4.41 -2.11
C SER A 350 -13.68 -3.14 -2.89
N GLN A 351 -14.64 -2.22 -2.91
CA GLN A 351 -14.54 -0.93 -3.56
C GLN A 351 -15.60 0.01 -2.97
N ASP A 352 -15.50 1.30 -3.25
CA ASP A 352 -16.61 2.20 -2.98
C ASP A 352 -17.84 1.80 -3.82
N ALA A 353 -19.03 2.07 -3.30
CA ALA A 353 -20.26 1.91 -4.05
C ALA A 353 -20.42 3.03 -5.10
N PRO A 354 -21.11 2.76 -6.23
CA PRO A 354 -21.31 3.77 -7.27
C PRO A 354 -22.19 4.92 -6.75
N GLY A 355 -21.84 6.16 -7.12
CA GLY A 355 -22.53 7.38 -6.68
C GLY A 355 -21.60 8.59 -6.53
N GLU A 356 -22.16 9.77 -6.28
CA GLU A 356 -21.40 11.00 -6.01
C GLU A 356 -20.91 11.03 -4.55
N ILE A 357 -19.70 11.56 -4.30
CA ILE A 357 -19.20 11.81 -2.95
C ILE A 357 -20.12 12.82 -2.26
N THR A 358 -20.66 12.48 -1.10
CA THR A 358 -21.43 13.43 -0.28
C THR A 358 -20.50 14.15 0.69
N TYR A 359 -20.79 15.41 1.02
CA TYR A 359 -19.99 16.21 1.96
C TYR A 359 -20.75 16.45 3.27
N ASP A 360 -20.04 16.48 4.40
CA ASP A 360 -20.60 16.79 5.70
C ASP A 360 -20.87 18.29 5.89
N ALA A 361 -21.35 18.68 7.08
CA ALA A 361 -21.68 20.08 7.38
C ALA A 361 -20.47 21.03 7.38
N PHE A 362 -19.25 20.48 7.42
CA PHE A 362 -17.98 21.21 7.37
C PHE A 362 -17.33 21.16 5.99
N GLY A 363 -18.01 20.60 4.98
CA GLY A 363 -17.49 20.46 3.62
C GLY A 363 -16.45 19.35 3.48
N GLN A 364 -16.38 18.42 4.43
CA GLN A 364 -15.50 17.26 4.35
C GLN A 364 -16.20 16.14 3.58
N PRO A 365 -15.51 15.45 2.64
CA PRO A 365 -16.08 14.29 1.97
C PRO A 365 -16.42 13.21 3.01
N VAL A 366 -17.65 12.69 2.93
CA VAL A 366 -18.11 11.54 3.70
C VAL A 366 -17.75 10.30 2.90
N ALA A 367 -17.19 9.29 3.56
CA ALA A 367 -16.90 7.99 2.96
C ALA A 367 -18.14 7.45 2.25
N ARG A 368 -17.97 6.96 1.02
CA ARG A 368 -19.06 6.28 0.31
C ARG A 368 -19.36 4.96 1.03
N PRO A 369 -20.60 4.43 0.90
CA PRO A 369 -20.86 3.04 1.25
C PRO A 369 -19.86 2.14 0.54
N ARG A 370 -19.35 1.08 1.19
CA ARG A 370 -18.47 0.12 0.54
C ARG A 370 -19.26 -1.06 0.02
N GLN A 371 -18.97 -1.46 -1.21
CA GLN A 371 -19.41 -2.73 -1.76
C GLN A 371 -18.25 -3.72 -1.71
N SER A 372 -18.53 -4.95 -1.35
CA SER A 372 -17.53 -6.02 -1.30
C SER A 372 -18.13 -7.36 -1.70
N GLY A 373 -17.29 -8.38 -1.80
CA GLY A 373 -17.72 -9.73 -2.09
C GLY A 373 -16.58 -10.74 -1.97
N VAL A 374 -16.93 -12.01 -2.08
CA VAL A 374 -15.99 -13.12 -2.02
C VAL A 374 -16.17 -13.98 -3.27
N ILE A 375 -15.10 -14.32 -3.96
CA ILE A 375 -15.06 -15.36 -4.99
C ILE A 375 -14.41 -16.59 -4.35
N THR A 376 -15.09 -17.73 -4.36
CA THR A 376 -14.58 -18.99 -3.78
C THR A 376 -14.19 -19.95 -4.90
N PHE A 377 -12.92 -20.37 -4.93
CA PHE A 377 -12.45 -21.35 -5.90
C PHE A 377 -13.06 -22.73 -5.62
N GLY A 378 -13.36 -23.48 -6.68
CA GLY A 378 -13.91 -24.84 -6.62
C GLY A 378 -12.86 -25.91 -6.34
N ASP A 379 -13.22 -27.17 -6.57
CA ASP A 379 -12.40 -28.36 -6.29
C ASP A 379 -11.76 -28.97 -7.56
N ALA A 380 -11.72 -28.21 -8.66
CA ALA A 380 -11.19 -28.67 -9.94
C ALA A 380 -9.73 -29.16 -9.82
N ALA A 381 -9.44 -30.29 -10.46
CA ALA A 381 -8.11 -30.92 -10.42
C ALA A 381 -7.03 -30.11 -11.15
N GLU A 382 -7.44 -29.13 -11.95
CA GLU A 382 -6.57 -28.20 -12.65
C GLU A 382 -6.14 -27.01 -11.79
N LEU A 383 -6.70 -26.85 -10.57
CA LEU A 383 -6.37 -25.77 -9.64
C LEU A 383 -5.32 -26.17 -8.58
N VAL A 384 -4.74 -27.36 -8.71
CA VAL A 384 -3.67 -27.85 -7.83
C VAL A 384 -2.36 -27.94 -8.59
N ASP A 385 -1.25 -27.77 -7.87
CA ASP A 385 0.11 -27.91 -8.39
C ASP A 385 0.43 -26.88 -9.47
N LEU A 386 0.01 -25.62 -9.26
CA LEU A 386 0.31 -24.54 -10.19
C LEU A 386 1.80 -24.19 -10.15
N ASP A 387 2.37 -23.96 -11.33
CA ASP A 387 3.77 -23.58 -11.49
C ASP A 387 3.97 -22.08 -11.23
N ALA A 388 5.11 -21.70 -10.67
CA ALA A 388 5.51 -20.30 -10.56
C ALA A 388 5.59 -19.66 -11.96
N GLY A 389 5.07 -18.44 -12.09
CA GLY A 389 4.96 -17.71 -13.34
C GLY A 389 3.70 -18.01 -14.15
N THR A 390 2.83 -18.94 -13.72
CA THR A 390 1.50 -19.09 -14.31
C THR A 390 0.67 -17.81 -14.07
N LEU A 391 0.06 -17.29 -15.14
CA LEU A 391 -0.93 -16.21 -15.04
C LEU A 391 -2.30 -16.79 -14.71
N LEU A 392 -3.00 -16.19 -13.75
CA LEU A 392 -4.36 -16.54 -13.37
C LEU A 392 -5.27 -15.33 -13.62
N THR A 393 -6.22 -15.45 -14.53
CA THR A 393 -7.24 -14.43 -14.78
C THR A 393 -8.62 -14.90 -14.31
N LEU A 394 -9.41 -13.98 -13.76
CA LEU A 394 -10.83 -14.17 -13.52
C LEU A 394 -11.62 -13.24 -14.42
N THR A 395 -12.68 -13.76 -15.05
CA THR A 395 -13.60 -12.99 -15.89
C THR A 395 -15.03 -13.22 -15.46
N GLU A 396 -15.84 -12.17 -15.42
CA GLU A 396 -17.29 -12.32 -15.26
C GLU A 396 -17.94 -12.76 -16.58
N TRP A 397 -17.63 -12.08 -17.68
CA TRP A 397 -18.31 -12.30 -18.96
C TRP A 397 -17.73 -13.44 -19.78
N THR A 398 -18.60 -14.15 -20.49
CA THR A 398 -18.21 -15.17 -21.47
C THR A 398 -17.69 -14.54 -22.77
N THR A 399 -17.08 -15.35 -23.64
CA THR A 399 -16.67 -14.89 -24.99
C THR A 399 -17.85 -14.35 -25.81
N ALA A 400 -19.08 -14.81 -25.54
CA ALA A 400 -20.28 -14.33 -26.22
C ALA A 400 -20.74 -12.94 -25.75
N GLU A 401 -20.32 -12.53 -24.56
CA GLU A 401 -20.66 -11.26 -23.90
C GLU A 401 -19.55 -10.21 -24.06
N GLY A 402 -18.36 -10.61 -24.51
CA GLY A 402 -17.21 -9.74 -24.72
C GLY A 402 -16.05 -9.99 -23.76
N GLY A 403 -16.21 -10.91 -22.80
CA GLY A 403 -15.15 -11.40 -21.92
C GLY A 403 -14.50 -12.68 -22.46
N LEU A 404 -14.22 -13.64 -21.58
CA LEU A 404 -13.54 -14.90 -21.90
C LEU A 404 -14.13 -16.10 -21.15
N ASP A 405 -14.32 -17.22 -21.85
CA ASP A 405 -14.73 -18.49 -21.25
C ASP A 405 -13.58 -19.14 -20.45
N THR A 406 -13.92 -20.01 -19.48
CA THR A 406 -12.92 -20.78 -18.73
C THR A 406 -11.97 -21.53 -19.66
N THR A 407 -10.67 -21.33 -19.45
CA THR A 407 -9.60 -21.95 -20.22
C THR A 407 -8.46 -22.33 -19.28
N LEU A 408 -8.07 -23.60 -19.29
CA LEU A 408 -7.08 -24.17 -18.38
C LEU A 408 -5.84 -24.59 -19.18
N THR A 409 -4.80 -23.76 -19.19
CA THR A 409 -3.49 -24.09 -19.77
C THR A 409 -2.41 -23.98 -18.70
N ALA A 410 -1.22 -24.54 -18.96
CA ALA A 410 -0.14 -24.56 -17.97
C ALA A 410 0.39 -23.14 -17.65
N ASP A 411 0.61 -22.32 -18.67
CA ASP A 411 1.23 -20.99 -18.51
C ASP A 411 0.19 -19.89 -18.22
N TRP A 412 -1.09 -20.13 -18.55
CA TRP A 412 -2.20 -19.20 -18.32
C TRP A 412 -3.52 -19.93 -18.06
N ILE A 413 -4.16 -19.58 -16.96
CA ILE A 413 -5.46 -20.08 -16.53
C ILE A 413 -6.45 -18.91 -16.53
N ASN A 414 -7.52 -19.01 -17.30
CA ASN A 414 -8.66 -18.11 -17.21
C ASN A 414 -9.84 -18.84 -16.56
N LEU A 415 -10.42 -18.27 -15.51
CA LEU A 415 -11.61 -18.79 -14.83
C LEU A 415 -12.78 -17.83 -15.04
N ASN A 416 -13.81 -18.28 -15.75
CA ASN A 416 -15.05 -17.54 -15.79
C ASN A 416 -15.82 -17.79 -14.49
N THR A 417 -16.26 -16.74 -13.79
CA THR A 417 -16.88 -16.87 -12.46
C THR A 417 -18.25 -17.53 -12.45
N PHE A 418 -18.93 -17.64 -13.60
CA PHE A 418 -20.14 -18.44 -13.75
C PHE A 418 -19.89 -19.93 -14.01
N ASP A 419 -18.64 -20.33 -14.27
CA ASP A 419 -18.30 -21.74 -14.45
C ASP A 419 -18.18 -22.47 -13.11
N THR A 420 -19.31 -23.05 -12.70
CA THR A 420 -19.43 -23.82 -11.46
C THR A 420 -18.54 -25.07 -11.37
N SER A 421 -17.83 -25.44 -12.44
CA SER A 421 -16.86 -26.54 -12.38
C SER A 421 -15.51 -26.12 -11.79
N VAL A 422 -15.20 -24.82 -11.77
CA VAL A 422 -13.93 -24.26 -11.27
C VAL A 422 -14.13 -23.19 -10.21
N ILE A 423 -15.31 -22.57 -10.13
CA ILE A 423 -15.68 -21.61 -9.10
C ILE A 423 -16.85 -22.16 -8.29
N PHE A 424 -16.70 -22.26 -6.97
CA PHE A 424 -17.77 -22.73 -6.09
C PHE A 424 -18.93 -21.73 -6.02
N GLY A 425 -18.60 -20.44 -5.91
CA GLY A 425 -19.57 -19.37 -6.01
C GLY A 425 -19.03 -18.01 -5.65
N THR A 426 -19.89 -17.00 -5.77
CA THR A 426 -19.59 -15.63 -5.38
C THR A 426 -20.62 -15.06 -4.40
N THR A 427 -20.19 -14.11 -3.58
CA THR A 427 -21.05 -13.34 -2.68
C THR A 427 -20.90 -11.84 -2.93
N ARG A 428 -21.86 -11.05 -2.45
CA ARG A 428 -21.83 -9.59 -2.49
C ARG A 428 -22.41 -8.99 -1.22
N PHE A 429 -21.75 -7.96 -0.71
CA PHE A 429 -22.13 -7.20 0.46
C PHE A 429 -22.17 -5.70 0.13
N LEU A 430 -23.02 -4.97 0.86
CA LEU A 430 -23.06 -3.52 0.90
C LEU A 430 -22.97 -3.09 2.36
N ASP A 431 -21.93 -2.34 2.72
CA ASP A 431 -21.57 -1.98 4.11
C ASP A 431 -21.56 -3.19 5.05
N GLY A 432 -20.99 -4.31 4.57
CA GLY A 432 -20.89 -5.56 5.33
C GLY A 432 -22.21 -6.34 5.45
N VAL A 433 -23.29 -5.88 4.82
CA VAL A 433 -24.58 -6.60 4.79
C VAL A 433 -24.75 -7.31 3.47
N GLU A 434 -25.01 -8.62 3.51
CA GLU A 434 -25.21 -9.44 2.31
C GLU A 434 -26.37 -8.90 1.45
N VAL A 435 -26.13 -8.79 0.14
CA VAL A 435 -27.11 -8.27 -0.82
C VAL A 435 -28.12 -9.37 -1.18
N PRO A 436 -29.43 -9.20 -0.85
CA PRO A 436 -30.42 -10.22 -1.14
C PRO A 436 -30.63 -10.41 -2.64
N GLY A 437 -30.64 -11.67 -3.08
CA GLY A 437 -30.89 -12.02 -4.48
C GLY A 437 -29.67 -11.91 -5.39
N HIS A 438 -28.47 -11.81 -4.81
CA HIS A 438 -27.19 -11.96 -5.52
C HIS A 438 -27.17 -13.23 -6.37
N ILE A 439 -26.66 -13.13 -7.61
CA ILE A 439 -26.50 -14.28 -8.49
C ILE A 439 -25.04 -14.72 -8.41
N SER A 440 -24.81 -15.95 -7.95
CA SER A 440 -23.47 -16.52 -7.91
C SER A 440 -22.84 -16.53 -9.31
N GLY A 441 -21.62 -15.99 -9.40
CA GLY A 441 -20.92 -15.69 -10.63
C GLY A 441 -20.75 -14.18 -10.85
N GLU A 442 -21.65 -13.34 -10.32
CA GLU A 442 -21.51 -11.88 -10.36
C GLU A 442 -20.46 -11.39 -9.35
N TRP A 443 -19.69 -10.37 -9.71
CA TRP A 443 -18.74 -9.64 -8.85
C TRP A 443 -18.44 -8.27 -9.47
N SER A 444 -17.47 -7.50 -8.95
CA SER A 444 -17.13 -6.22 -9.57
C SER A 444 -15.69 -5.78 -9.31
N VAL A 445 -15.10 -5.12 -10.31
CA VAL A 445 -13.91 -4.25 -10.26
C VAL A 445 -14.29 -2.84 -10.71
N SER A 446 -13.51 -1.83 -10.31
CA SER A 446 -13.72 -0.45 -10.75
C SER A 446 -12.51 0.43 -10.44
N ASN A 447 -12.58 1.69 -10.87
CA ASN A 447 -11.67 2.77 -10.56
C ASN A 447 -12.05 3.55 -9.27
N ARG A 448 -12.73 2.88 -8.33
CA ARG A 448 -13.33 3.50 -7.14
C ARG A 448 -12.82 2.83 -5.87
N GLU A 449 -11.52 2.99 -5.61
CA GLU A 449 -10.86 2.46 -4.41
C GLU A 449 -10.94 0.91 -4.40
N PHE A 450 -10.77 0.29 -5.57
CA PHE A 450 -10.78 -1.17 -5.66
C PHE A 450 -9.60 -1.78 -4.92
N MET A 451 -9.85 -2.86 -4.18
CA MET A 451 -8.82 -3.68 -3.57
C MET A 451 -9.23 -5.16 -3.50
N VAL A 452 -8.25 -6.06 -3.55
CA VAL A 452 -8.43 -7.52 -3.43
C VAL A 452 -7.43 -8.15 -2.45
N GLU A 453 -7.96 -8.93 -1.51
CA GLU A 453 -7.21 -9.76 -0.57
C GLU A 453 -7.41 -11.24 -0.93
N ILE A 454 -6.37 -12.05 -0.75
CA ILE A 454 -6.40 -13.49 -1.06
C ILE A 454 -6.20 -14.27 0.23
N ARG A 455 -7.05 -15.28 0.43
CA ARG A 455 -6.96 -16.18 1.57
C ARG A 455 -6.88 -17.62 1.12
N ASP A 456 -6.09 -18.41 1.84
CA ASP A 456 -6.00 -19.85 1.61
C ASP A 456 -7.26 -20.59 2.11
N CYS A 457 -7.31 -21.89 1.88
CA CYS A 457 -8.43 -22.74 2.32
C CYS A 457 -8.57 -22.86 3.85
N PHE A 458 -7.66 -22.28 4.64
CA PHE A 458 -7.74 -22.18 6.10
C PHE A 458 -8.11 -20.76 6.58
N ASP A 459 -8.55 -19.88 5.66
CA ASP A 459 -8.87 -18.46 5.93
C ASP A 459 -7.63 -17.63 6.38
N ALA A 460 -6.41 -18.13 6.12
CA ALA A 460 -5.21 -17.35 6.35
C ALA A 460 -4.99 -16.39 5.17
N VAL A 461 -4.73 -15.12 5.48
CA VAL A 461 -4.37 -14.13 4.45
C VAL A 461 -3.01 -14.51 3.87
N VAL A 462 -2.99 -14.76 2.56
CA VAL A 462 -1.78 -15.10 1.79
C VAL A 462 -1.38 -14.00 0.82
N PHE A 463 -2.25 -13.02 0.60
CA PHE A 463 -1.90 -11.76 -0.05
C PHE A 463 -2.83 -10.67 0.50
N THR A 464 -2.25 -9.70 1.20
CA THR A 464 -2.99 -8.57 1.77
C THR A 464 -3.63 -7.73 0.67
N ALA A 465 -4.75 -7.08 0.99
CA ALA A 465 -5.51 -6.23 0.08
C ALA A 465 -4.62 -5.28 -0.77
N ALA A 466 -4.58 -5.51 -2.08
CA ALA A 466 -3.87 -4.69 -3.07
C ALA A 466 -4.83 -4.10 -4.10
N GLY A 467 -4.44 -3.00 -4.73
CA GLY A 467 -5.26 -2.21 -5.65
C GLY A 467 -5.27 -0.74 -5.22
N GLU A 468 -5.86 0.16 -6.02
CA GLU A 468 -5.81 1.60 -5.75
C GLU A 468 -6.41 2.00 -4.39
N GLY A 469 -7.35 1.20 -3.86
CA GLY A 469 -7.97 1.41 -2.55
C GLY A 469 -7.15 0.92 -1.36
N SER A 470 -5.98 0.34 -1.62
CA SER A 470 -5.01 -0.02 -0.59
C SER A 470 -4.39 1.25 0.01
N ASP A 471 -4.23 1.28 1.33
CA ASP A 471 -3.47 2.31 2.06
C ASP A 471 -2.01 2.42 1.63
N ARG A 472 -1.53 1.48 0.81
CA ARG A 472 -0.15 1.43 0.32
C ARG A 472 0.00 1.60 -1.19
N TYR A 473 -1.07 1.95 -1.91
CA TYR A 473 -1.00 2.22 -3.35
C TYR A 473 -0.30 3.56 -3.63
N ALA A 474 0.89 3.51 -4.24
CA ALA A 474 1.76 4.69 -4.33
C ALA A 474 1.66 5.50 -5.64
N GLN A 475 0.94 5.07 -6.68
CA GLN A 475 1.14 5.63 -8.02
C GLN A 475 0.08 6.60 -8.56
N GLY A 476 -1.06 6.79 -7.89
CA GLY A 476 -2.09 7.70 -8.41
C GLY A 476 -3.48 7.29 -7.96
N ALA A 477 -4.49 7.78 -8.69
CA ALA A 477 -5.79 7.11 -8.79
C ALA A 477 -5.82 6.44 -10.16
N VAL A 478 -6.53 5.31 -10.29
CA VAL A 478 -6.74 4.68 -11.58
C VAL A 478 -7.94 5.38 -12.23
N GLY A 479 -7.82 5.76 -13.50
CA GLY A 479 -8.91 6.43 -14.21
C GLY A 479 -10.00 5.46 -14.65
N SER A 480 -11.21 5.99 -14.89
CA SER A 480 -12.35 5.22 -15.42
C SER A 480 -12.17 4.73 -16.85
N ASN A 481 -11.04 5.06 -17.47
CA ASN A 481 -10.67 4.66 -18.82
C ASN A 481 -9.41 3.79 -18.80
N ASP A 482 -8.91 3.42 -17.63
CA ASP A 482 -7.60 2.80 -17.48
C ASP A 482 -7.72 1.41 -16.85
N VAL A 483 -6.64 0.65 -16.91
CA VAL A 483 -6.43 -0.53 -16.08
C VAL A 483 -5.44 -0.17 -14.98
N CYS A 484 -5.52 -0.87 -13.86
CA CYS A 484 -4.41 -0.88 -12.90
C CYS A 484 -3.46 -2.02 -13.27
N ARG A 485 -2.15 -1.80 -13.19
CA ARG A 485 -1.14 -2.75 -13.65
C ARG A 485 0.09 -2.76 -12.77
N LEU A 486 0.65 -3.93 -12.48
CA LEU A 486 1.95 -4.09 -11.83
C LEU A 486 3.09 -3.76 -12.81
N ARG A 487 3.87 -2.71 -12.49
CA ARG A 487 4.96 -2.16 -13.29
C ARG A 487 6.35 -2.58 -12.79
N GLU A 488 6.47 -3.84 -12.40
CA GLU A 488 7.70 -4.46 -11.95
C GLU A 488 7.73 -5.94 -12.33
N ASP A 489 8.91 -6.54 -12.32
CA ASP A 489 9.06 -7.99 -12.41
C ASP A 489 8.55 -8.62 -11.10
N PRO A 490 7.50 -9.44 -11.16
CA PRO A 490 6.88 -9.97 -9.97
C PRO A 490 7.81 -10.99 -9.35
N SER A 491 7.83 -11.01 -8.03
CA SER A 491 8.66 -11.92 -7.26
C SER A 491 7.95 -12.24 -5.96
N GLN A 492 8.57 -13.06 -5.11
CA GLN A 492 8.08 -13.28 -3.75
C GLN A 492 8.11 -12.00 -2.89
N ASN A 493 8.65 -10.88 -3.39
CA ASN A 493 8.60 -9.56 -2.76
C ASN A 493 7.42 -8.71 -3.23
N THR A 494 6.64 -9.17 -4.20
CA THR A 494 5.47 -8.40 -4.67
C THR A 494 4.41 -8.35 -3.58
N THR A 495 3.97 -7.13 -3.26
CA THR A 495 3.00 -6.84 -2.19
C THR A 495 1.99 -5.81 -2.64
N ARG A 496 1.02 -5.48 -1.78
CA ARG A 496 0.10 -4.35 -1.99
C ARG A 496 0.77 -2.97 -2.16
N SER A 497 2.04 -2.84 -1.79
CA SER A 497 2.84 -1.61 -1.89
C SER A 497 3.74 -1.59 -3.12
N SER A 498 3.73 -2.66 -3.91
CA SER A 498 4.51 -2.78 -5.16
C SER A 498 4.14 -1.71 -6.18
N ALA A 499 4.94 -1.59 -7.23
CA ALA A 499 4.80 -0.56 -8.25
C ALA A 499 3.59 -0.79 -9.17
N TYR A 500 2.36 -0.70 -8.66
CA TYR A 500 1.13 -0.68 -9.46
C TYR A 500 0.84 0.69 -10.05
N ASP A 501 0.63 0.83 -11.35
CA ASP A 501 0.29 2.08 -12.05
C ASP A 501 -1.07 2.03 -12.74
N ASP A 502 -1.58 3.19 -13.16
CA ASP A 502 -2.66 3.27 -14.13
C ASP A 502 -2.08 3.15 -15.55
N ALA A 503 -2.82 2.50 -16.45
CA ALA A 503 -2.40 2.33 -17.82
C ALA A 503 -3.57 2.43 -18.80
N ASP A 504 -3.33 3.15 -19.88
CA ASP A 504 -4.23 3.21 -21.03
C ASP A 504 -4.06 1.98 -21.96
N THR A 505 -3.26 0.97 -21.57
CA THR A 505 -3.12 -0.29 -22.29
C THR A 505 -3.09 -1.47 -21.36
N SER A 506 -3.65 -2.57 -21.85
CA SER A 506 -3.74 -3.82 -21.12
C SER A 506 -3.02 -4.96 -21.82
N THR A 507 -2.49 -5.86 -21.01
CA THR A 507 -1.79 -7.08 -21.43
C THR A 507 -2.49 -8.34 -20.97
N PHE A 508 -3.76 -8.25 -20.54
CA PHE A 508 -4.58 -9.34 -20.01
C PHE A 508 -4.24 -10.69 -20.64
N GLY A 509 -3.96 -11.68 -19.81
CA GLY A 509 -3.52 -13.02 -20.20
C GLY A 509 -2.05 -13.08 -20.64
N GLY A 510 -1.24 -12.07 -20.34
CA GLY A 510 0.17 -11.98 -20.73
C GLY A 510 0.99 -11.06 -19.80
N PRO A 511 2.34 -11.18 -19.84
CA PRO A 511 3.19 -10.36 -18.99
C PRO A 511 3.02 -8.86 -19.27
N ASN A 512 3.02 -8.07 -18.20
CA ASN A 512 2.83 -6.62 -18.30
C ASN A 512 3.87 -5.94 -19.17
N ILE A 513 3.46 -4.96 -19.96
CA ILE A 513 4.35 -4.16 -20.82
C ILE A 513 4.12 -2.70 -20.53
N TRP A 514 5.17 -1.96 -20.20
CA TRP A 514 5.09 -0.54 -19.90
C TRP A 514 6.19 0.25 -20.59
N ASP A 515 5.90 1.51 -20.93
CA ASP A 515 6.90 2.48 -21.33
C ASP A 515 7.64 2.94 -20.06
N THR A 516 8.98 2.95 -20.07
CA THR A 516 9.78 3.41 -18.94
C THR A 516 9.58 4.88 -18.61
N CYS A 517 9.30 5.70 -19.63
CA CYS A 517 9.50 7.14 -19.53
C CYS A 517 8.70 8.00 -20.54
N GLY A 518 7.77 7.40 -21.29
CA GLY A 518 7.20 8.08 -22.47
C GLY A 518 8.23 8.32 -23.57
N ASP A 519 9.40 7.66 -23.47
CA ASP A 519 10.50 7.76 -24.42
C ASP A 519 10.41 6.69 -25.52
N GLY A 520 9.36 5.86 -25.48
CA GLY A 520 9.11 4.76 -26.39
C GLY A 520 9.97 3.53 -26.11
N VAL A 521 10.62 3.45 -24.95
CA VAL A 521 11.32 2.25 -24.49
C VAL A 521 10.37 1.43 -23.63
N PHE A 522 9.94 0.30 -24.17
CA PHE A 522 9.04 -0.62 -23.49
C PHE A 522 9.83 -1.70 -22.76
N LEU A 523 9.52 -1.90 -21.48
CA LEU A 523 9.90 -3.09 -20.72
C LEU A 523 8.76 -4.10 -20.75
N THR A 524 9.11 -5.37 -20.72
CA THR A 524 8.19 -6.49 -20.56
C THR A 524 8.55 -7.18 -19.27
N GLN A 525 7.54 -7.41 -18.45
CA GLN A 525 7.63 -8.14 -17.20
C GLN A 525 8.30 -9.50 -17.40
N ASP A 526 9.29 -9.82 -16.58
CA ASP A 526 10.00 -11.09 -16.60
C ASP A 526 9.47 -12.06 -15.54
N LEU A 527 8.57 -12.95 -15.96
CA LEU A 527 8.04 -14.02 -15.09
C LEU A 527 9.04 -15.19 -14.93
N SER A 528 10.10 -15.26 -15.74
CA SER A 528 11.07 -16.36 -15.68
C SER A 528 12.06 -16.24 -14.52
N GLY A 529 12.13 -15.05 -13.91
CA GLY A 529 12.92 -14.75 -12.72
C GLY A 529 12.29 -15.23 -11.42
N ILE A 530 11.02 -15.68 -11.46
CA ILE A 530 10.35 -16.30 -10.31
C ILE A 530 10.95 -17.69 -10.11
N VAL A 531 12.12 -17.74 -9.48
CA VAL A 531 12.80 -19.00 -9.20
C VAL A 531 12.07 -19.69 -8.07
N ALA A 532 11.64 -20.93 -8.32
CA ALA A 532 11.26 -21.88 -7.30
C ALA A 532 12.30 -21.84 -6.17
N GLY A 533 11.95 -21.21 -5.04
CA GLY A 533 12.68 -21.47 -3.82
C GLY A 533 12.66 -22.97 -3.58
N ASP A 534 13.65 -23.52 -2.89
CA ASP A 534 13.63 -24.87 -2.31
C ASP A 534 12.55 -24.95 -1.20
N CYS A 535 11.32 -24.56 -1.53
CA CYS A 535 10.13 -24.63 -0.72
C CYS A 535 9.67 -26.09 -0.74
N GLU A 536 10.49 -27.00 -0.19
CA GLU A 536 9.96 -28.30 0.18
C GLU A 536 8.85 -28.03 1.22
N ASN A 537 7.60 -28.06 0.77
CA ASN A 537 6.40 -28.35 1.57
C ASN A 537 5.65 -27.17 2.24
N SER A 538 5.41 -26.02 1.58
CA SER A 538 4.56 -24.93 2.14
C SER A 538 3.11 -24.88 1.65
N THR A 539 2.75 -25.47 0.51
CA THR A 539 1.33 -25.60 0.16
C THR A 539 0.75 -26.77 0.93
N LYS A 540 0.14 -26.49 2.08
CA LYS A 540 -0.78 -27.43 2.71
C LYS A 540 -1.83 -27.74 1.66
N SER A 541 -1.74 -28.92 1.08
CA SER A 541 -2.71 -29.33 0.08
C SER A 541 -4.11 -29.30 0.67
N CYS A 542 -5.02 -28.64 -0.04
CA CYS A 542 -6.44 -28.66 0.24
C CYS A 542 -7.06 -29.99 -0.25
N GLU A 543 -6.26 -31.05 -0.55
CA GLU A 543 -6.73 -32.44 -0.73
C GLU A 543 -7.39 -33.02 0.53
N SER A 544 -7.27 -32.36 1.69
CA SER A 544 -8.09 -32.62 2.89
C SER A 544 -9.21 -31.59 3.09
N GLY A 545 -9.44 -30.72 2.11
CA GLY A 545 -10.10 -29.42 2.27
C GLY A 545 -11.46 -29.31 1.60
N ASN A 546 -12.27 -30.38 1.59
CA ASN A 546 -13.70 -30.10 1.64
C ASN A 546 -13.94 -29.46 3.02
N PRO A 547 -14.45 -28.22 3.15
CA PRO A 547 -14.69 -27.61 4.47
C PRO A 547 -15.67 -28.43 5.33
N LEU A 548 -16.34 -29.43 4.74
CA LEU A 548 -17.22 -30.39 5.40
C LEU A 548 -16.55 -31.74 5.68
N ASP A 549 -15.31 -31.96 5.25
CA ASP A 549 -14.42 -33.05 5.68
C ASP A 549 -13.67 -32.55 6.93
N LEU A 550 -14.36 -32.67 8.07
CA LEU A 550 -13.94 -32.10 9.34
C LEU A 550 -12.79 -32.88 9.97
N ASP A 551 -12.61 -34.16 9.60
CA ASP A 551 -11.50 -34.98 10.10
C ASP A 551 -10.31 -35.11 9.14
N GLY A 552 -10.46 -34.57 7.93
CA GLY A 552 -9.42 -34.48 6.91
C GLY A 552 -9.05 -35.84 6.30
N ASP A 553 -9.99 -36.79 6.28
CA ASP A 553 -9.77 -38.14 5.73
C ASP A 553 -9.97 -38.24 4.21
N GLY A 554 -10.37 -37.13 3.58
CA GLY A 554 -10.58 -36.97 2.15
C GLY A 554 -12.01 -37.29 1.69
N MET A 555 -12.96 -37.50 2.60
CA MET A 555 -14.37 -37.78 2.28
C MET A 555 -15.31 -37.05 3.24
N VAL A 556 -16.46 -36.58 2.73
CA VAL A 556 -17.53 -36.09 3.60
C VAL A 556 -18.40 -37.28 4.00
N GLY A 557 -18.15 -37.77 5.21
CA GLY A 557 -18.62 -39.06 5.65
C GLY A 557 -19.27 -39.07 7.02
N PHE A 558 -19.38 -40.30 7.53
CA PHE A 558 -19.98 -40.52 8.84
C PHE A 558 -19.13 -39.96 9.98
N SER A 559 -17.82 -39.87 9.79
CA SER A 559 -16.89 -39.38 10.79
C SER A 559 -17.09 -37.87 11.06
N ASP A 560 -17.30 -37.10 10.01
CA ASP A 560 -17.55 -35.66 10.06
C ASP A 560 -18.88 -35.33 10.74
N VAL A 561 -19.93 -36.09 10.42
CA VAL A 561 -21.21 -35.98 11.13
C VAL A 561 -21.07 -36.27 12.62
N LEU A 562 -20.17 -37.18 13.01
CA LEU A 562 -19.91 -37.41 14.44
C LEU A 562 -19.21 -36.23 15.11
N MET A 563 -18.37 -35.48 14.39
CA MET A 563 -17.73 -34.26 14.92
C MET A 563 -18.76 -33.17 15.19
N VAL A 564 -19.65 -32.88 14.24
CA VAL A 564 -20.77 -31.92 14.44
C VAL A 564 -21.68 -32.34 15.59
N LEU A 565 -22.02 -33.63 15.68
CA LEU A 565 -22.83 -34.14 16.78
C LEU A 565 -22.10 -34.11 18.14
N ALA A 566 -20.77 -34.23 18.14
CA ALA A 566 -19.97 -34.17 19.36
C ALA A 566 -19.89 -32.74 19.93
N ASN A 567 -19.93 -31.73 19.06
CA ASN A 567 -19.85 -30.32 19.43
C ASN A 567 -21.20 -29.59 19.34
N TRP A 568 -22.31 -30.34 19.45
CA TRP A 568 -23.67 -29.79 19.36
C TRP A 568 -23.95 -28.67 20.39
N GLY A 569 -24.45 -27.54 19.91
CA GLY A 569 -24.77 -26.36 20.71
C GLY A 569 -23.53 -25.57 21.17
N CYS A 570 -22.36 -25.83 20.57
CA CYS A 570 -21.20 -24.96 20.68
C CYS A 570 -21.54 -23.59 20.11
N ALA A 571 -21.16 -22.52 20.80
CA ALA A 571 -21.41 -21.14 20.40
C ALA A 571 -20.09 -20.35 20.51
N ALA A 572 -19.68 -19.75 19.40
CA ALA A 572 -18.42 -19.06 19.13
C ALA A 572 -17.17 -19.96 18.91
N SER A 573 -16.54 -19.78 17.75
CA SER A 573 -15.25 -20.37 17.35
C SER A 573 -15.22 -21.90 17.31
N CYS A 574 -16.28 -22.51 16.78
CA CYS A 574 -16.40 -23.96 16.63
C CYS A 574 -16.15 -24.31 15.16
N PRO A 575 -15.12 -25.11 14.82
CA PRO A 575 -14.88 -25.54 13.43
C PRO A 575 -16.06 -26.31 12.81
N GLU A 576 -16.93 -26.88 13.65
CA GLU A 576 -18.12 -27.62 13.25
C GLU A 576 -19.37 -26.76 12.97
N ASP A 577 -19.27 -25.43 13.14
CA ASP A 577 -20.29 -24.44 12.72
C ASP A 577 -20.01 -24.08 11.27
N VAL A 578 -20.41 -24.99 10.37
CA VAL A 578 -20.00 -24.99 8.96
C VAL A 578 -20.87 -24.09 8.09
N ASP A 579 -22.02 -23.63 8.61
CA ASP A 579 -22.86 -22.61 7.96
C ASP A 579 -22.66 -21.19 8.54
N PHE A 580 -21.82 -21.07 9.57
CA PHE A 580 -21.43 -19.82 10.23
C PHE A 580 -22.60 -19.03 10.83
N ASP A 581 -23.69 -19.69 11.23
CA ASP A 581 -24.82 -19.03 11.88
C ASP A 581 -24.56 -18.66 13.36
N GLY A 582 -23.39 -19.07 13.87
CA GLY A 582 -22.89 -18.80 15.21
C GLY A 582 -23.24 -19.88 16.22
N THR A 583 -23.85 -21.00 15.82
CA THR A 583 -24.13 -22.15 16.69
C THR A 583 -24.12 -23.49 15.93
N VAL A 584 -23.33 -24.46 16.41
CA VAL A 584 -23.38 -25.84 15.88
C VAL A 584 -24.75 -26.48 16.15
N GLY A 585 -25.52 -26.71 15.09
CA GLY A 585 -26.91 -27.08 15.11
C GLY A 585 -27.34 -27.99 13.96
N PHE A 586 -28.64 -27.93 13.66
CA PHE A 586 -29.26 -28.86 12.71
C PHE A 586 -28.97 -28.50 11.25
N SER A 587 -28.76 -27.22 10.97
CA SER A 587 -28.44 -26.73 9.63
C SER A 587 -27.04 -27.17 9.18
N ASP A 588 -26.06 -27.20 10.09
CA ASP A 588 -24.71 -27.76 9.84
C ASP A 588 -24.74 -29.20 9.33
N VAL A 589 -25.54 -30.05 9.99
CA VAL A 589 -25.70 -31.46 9.59
C VAL A 589 -26.35 -31.57 8.20
N LEU A 590 -27.26 -30.67 7.85
CA LEU A 590 -27.86 -30.67 6.52
C LEU A 590 -26.84 -30.29 5.44
N LEU A 591 -25.90 -29.38 5.74
CA LEU A 591 -24.81 -29.02 4.84
C LEU A 591 -23.90 -30.23 4.58
N LEU A 592 -23.48 -30.91 5.66
CA LEU A 592 -22.71 -32.16 5.59
C LEU A 592 -23.39 -33.25 4.75
N LEU A 593 -24.69 -33.49 5.00
CA LEU A 593 -25.44 -34.51 4.27
C LEU A 593 -25.69 -34.12 2.81
N ALA A 594 -25.72 -32.83 2.48
CA ALA A 594 -25.87 -32.36 1.11
C ALA A 594 -24.61 -32.61 0.27
N SER A 595 -23.45 -32.61 0.93
CA SER A 595 -22.13 -32.82 0.32
C SER A 595 -21.58 -34.24 0.53
N TRP A 596 -22.44 -35.20 0.92
CA TRP A 596 -22.05 -36.58 1.23
C TRP A 596 -21.40 -37.28 0.03
N GLY A 597 -20.16 -37.74 0.18
CA GLY A 597 -19.40 -38.31 -0.94
C GLY A 597 -18.02 -38.75 -0.56
#